data_AF-A0A1I1JUH3-F1
#
_entry.id   AF-A0A1I1JUH3-F1
#
_cell.length_a   1.000
_cell.length_b   1.000
_cell.length_c   1.000
_cell.angle_alpha   90.00
_cell.angle_beta   90.00
_cell.angle_gamma   90.00
#
_symmetry.space_group_name_H-M   'P 1'
#
loop_
_entity.id
_entity.type
_entity.pdbx_description
1 polymer ?
#
loop_
_entity_poly.entity_id
_entity_poly.type
_entity_poly.pdbx_seq_one_letter_code
_entity_poly.pdbx_strand_id
1 'polypeptide(L)'
;MAHHTRMAKIQRCLFGAVFIVLTVMGCSDRQSGKPNVLFIAVDDLNDWITLFNADNPIRTPHLERLAAKGAFFTHAYCSSPACNPSRVSLLTGTRPHSTGIYGNKSDWRRALPDAEATDFPLALMTYMAGNHAVRTDRWRYIQYVDGTEELYDHTVDENEWENLAEDERYAGVKAELKTHIPATNAADVADMEQPPQVKSTEYKAAATER
;
A
#
# COMPACT_ATOMS: atom_id res chain seq x y z
N MET A 1 58.57 30.29 -54.03
CA MET A 1 57.12 30.31 -54.34
C MET A 1 56.45 29.17 -53.61
N ALA A 2 55.33 29.48 -52.95
CA ALA A 2 54.65 28.67 -51.96
C ALA A 2 53.92 27.47 -52.57
N HIS A 3 54.18 26.25 -52.07
CA HIS A 3 53.28 25.10 -52.19
C HIS A 3 53.80 23.99 -51.27
N HIS A 4 53.31 23.89 -50.02
CA HIS A 4 53.30 22.64 -49.23
C HIS A 4 52.83 22.90 -47.79
N THR A 5 51.57 23.29 -47.56
CA THR A 5 51.02 23.30 -46.17
C THR A 5 49.49 23.38 -46.12
N ARG A 6 48.76 22.48 -46.82
CA ARG A 6 47.29 22.42 -46.64
C ARG A 6 46.67 21.04 -46.41
N MET A 7 47.38 19.92 -46.56
CA MET A 7 46.73 18.60 -46.46
C MET A 7 46.72 17.95 -45.06
N ALA A 8 47.58 18.35 -44.13
CA ALA A 8 47.71 17.64 -42.84
C ALA A 8 46.67 18.01 -41.76
N LYS A 9 45.86 19.06 -41.94
CA LYS A 9 44.86 19.49 -40.94
C LYS A 9 43.48 18.87 -41.13
N ILE A 10 43.13 18.43 -42.34
CA ILE A 10 41.79 17.89 -42.63
C ILE A 10 41.64 16.45 -42.12
N GLN A 11 42.72 15.67 -42.15
CA GLN A 11 42.68 14.25 -41.77
C GLN A 11 42.57 13.99 -40.25
N ARG A 12 42.94 14.98 -39.41
CA ARG A 12 42.81 14.91 -37.95
C ARG A 12 41.42 15.28 -37.44
N CYS A 13 40.63 16.04 -38.21
CA CYS A 13 39.25 16.38 -37.84
C CYS A 13 38.25 15.26 -38.13
N LEU A 14 38.47 14.45 -39.18
CA LEU A 14 37.57 13.34 -39.50
C LEU A 14 37.66 12.16 -38.50
N PHE A 15 38.83 11.86 -37.94
CA PHE A 15 38.95 10.77 -36.95
C PHE A 15 38.36 11.12 -35.57
N GLY A 16 38.42 12.39 -35.15
CA GLY A 16 37.78 12.84 -33.91
C GLY A 16 36.25 12.90 -34.02
N ALA A 17 35.72 13.29 -35.18
CA ALA A 17 34.28 13.35 -35.41
C ALA A 17 33.63 11.97 -35.47
N VAL A 18 34.29 10.96 -36.05
CA VAL A 18 33.76 9.59 -36.14
C VAL A 18 33.74 8.90 -34.76
N PHE A 19 34.70 9.20 -33.87
CA PHE A 19 34.74 8.63 -32.51
C PHE A 19 33.67 9.24 -31.57
N ILE A 20 33.32 10.52 -31.76
CA ILE A 20 32.26 11.20 -31.00
C ILE A 20 30.87 10.75 -31.49
N VAL A 21 30.70 10.46 -32.77
CA VAL A 21 29.42 9.95 -33.31
C VAL A 21 29.14 8.50 -32.85
N LEU A 22 30.17 7.66 -32.67
CA LEU A 22 29.97 6.28 -32.19
C LEU A 22 29.64 6.17 -30.69
N THR A 23 29.94 7.18 -29.87
CA THR A 23 29.63 7.16 -28.43
C THR A 23 28.21 7.61 -28.11
N VAL A 24 27.56 8.36 -29.02
CA VAL A 24 26.18 8.87 -28.82
C VAL A 24 25.10 7.85 -29.24
N MET A 25 25.44 6.87 -30.08
CA MET A 25 24.47 5.85 -30.56
C MET A 25 24.22 4.68 -29.59
N GLY A 26 24.92 4.62 -28.45
CA GLY A 26 24.83 3.50 -27.50
C GLY A 26 23.83 3.68 -26.34
N CYS A 27 23.27 4.87 -26.14
CA CYS A 27 22.17 5.06 -25.19
C CYS A 27 20.85 4.79 -25.92
N SER A 28 20.56 3.50 -26.16
CA SER A 28 19.16 3.12 -26.23
C SER A 28 18.55 3.48 -24.88
N ASP A 29 17.66 4.46 -24.91
CA ASP A 29 16.68 4.70 -23.86
C ASP A 29 15.94 3.37 -23.68
N ARG A 30 16.43 2.55 -22.76
CA ARG A 30 15.66 1.43 -22.23
C ARG A 30 14.59 2.13 -21.43
N GLN A 31 13.49 2.48 -22.11
CA GLN A 31 12.25 2.88 -21.48
C GLN A 31 11.82 1.67 -20.65
N SER A 32 12.43 1.50 -19.47
CA SER A 32 11.95 0.56 -18.49
C SER A 32 10.55 1.06 -18.19
N GLY A 33 9.56 0.24 -18.50
CA GLY A 33 8.19 0.52 -18.07
C GLY A 33 8.23 0.87 -16.59
N LYS A 34 7.38 1.83 -16.19
CA LYS A 34 7.29 2.25 -14.79
C LYS A 34 7.25 1.00 -13.89
N PRO A 35 8.00 0.96 -12.77
CA PRO A 35 8.02 -0.21 -11.92
C PRO A 35 6.62 -0.50 -11.37
N ASN A 36 6.25 -1.77 -11.30
CA ASN A 36 5.08 -2.21 -10.57
C ASN A 36 5.46 -2.31 -9.09
N VAL A 37 5.09 -1.29 -8.32
CA VAL A 37 5.40 -1.23 -6.89
C VAL A 37 4.20 -1.77 -6.11
N LEU A 38 4.40 -2.86 -5.36
CA LEU A 38 3.46 -3.32 -4.35
C LEU A 38 3.84 -2.73 -3.00
N PHE A 39 2.96 -1.93 -2.42
CA PHE A 39 3.12 -1.39 -1.07
C PHE A 39 2.24 -2.18 -0.09
N ILE A 40 2.85 -2.77 0.94
CA ILE A 40 2.15 -3.50 2.00
C ILE A 40 2.30 -2.68 3.28
N ALA A 41 1.21 -2.11 3.77
CA ALA A 41 1.16 -1.44 5.06
C ALA A 41 0.59 -2.38 6.12
N VAL A 42 1.22 -2.41 7.29
CA VAL A 42 0.73 -3.16 8.45
C VAL A 42 0.49 -2.15 9.57
N ASP A 43 -0.74 -2.11 10.09
CA ASP A 43 -1.16 -1.26 11.20
C ASP A 43 -1.36 -2.13 12.45
N ASP A 44 -1.07 -1.58 13.64
CA ASP A 44 -1.19 -2.27 14.95
C ASP A 44 -0.40 -3.59 15.13
N LEU A 45 0.59 -3.88 14.29
CA LEU A 45 1.51 -5.01 14.50
C LEU A 45 2.52 -4.68 15.60
N ASN A 46 2.54 -5.49 16.66
CA ASN A 46 3.56 -5.39 17.71
C ASN A 46 4.93 -5.90 17.20
N ASP A 47 6.00 -5.51 17.89
CA ASP A 47 7.37 -5.95 17.61
C ASP A 47 7.70 -7.34 18.20
N TRP A 48 6.77 -7.92 18.96
CA TRP A 48 6.95 -9.24 19.58
C TRP A 48 6.67 -10.35 18.56
N ILE A 49 7.57 -10.50 17.57
CA ILE A 49 7.52 -11.50 16.49
C ILE A 49 8.88 -12.20 16.29
N THR A 50 8.93 -13.28 15.50
CA THR A 50 10.16 -14.09 15.29
C THR A 50 11.33 -13.33 14.66
N LEU A 51 11.07 -12.24 13.93
CA LEU A 51 12.11 -11.37 13.36
C LEU A 51 12.96 -10.64 14.41
N PHE A 52 12.40 -10.36 15.59
CA PHE A 52 13.09 -9.66 16.69
C PHE A 52 13.40 -10.57 17.88
N ASN A 53 12.74 -11.73 17.96
CA ASN A 53 12.98 -12.74 18.99
C ASN A 53 12.77 -14.15 18.41
N ALA A 54 13.85 -14.90 18.16
CA ALA A 54 13.78 -16.23 17.56
C ALA A 54 12.98 -17.26 18.39
N ASP A 55 12.93 -17.07 19.71
CA ASP A 55 12.21 -17.93 20.65
C ASP A 55 10.76 -17.51 20.87
N ASN A 56 10.24 -16.58 20.05
CA ASN A 56 8.88 -16.09 20.16
C ASN A 56 7.85 -17.19 19.80
N PRO A 57 6.79 -17.39 20.60
CA PRO A 57 5.72 -18.35 20.27
C PRO A 57 4.92 -17.95 19.03
N ILE A 58 4.84 -16.66 18.70
CA ILE A 58 4.17 -16.15 17.50
C ILE A 58 5.12 -16.33 16.30
N ARG A 59 4.98 -17.46 15.61
CA ARG A 59 5.80 -17.81 14.44
C ARG A 59 5.40 -16.95 13.24
N THR A 60 6.36 -16.24 12.64
CA THR A 60 6.12 -15.39 11.46
C THR A 60 6.95 -15.80 10.23
N PRO A 61 6.87 -17.06 9.78
CA PRO A 61 7.78 -17.60 8.75
C PRO A 61 7.69 -16.88 7.40
N HIS A 62 6.53 -16.28 7.09
CA HIS A 62 6.35 -15.49 5.87
C HIS A 62 6.99 -14.10 5.96
N LEU A 63 6.99 -13.46 7.13
CA LEU A 63 7.71 -12.21 7.36
C LEU A 63 9.22 -12.45 7.36
N GLU A 64 9.68 -13.53 8.01
CA GLU A 64 11.07 -13.96 7.99
C GLU A 64 11.58 -14.19 6.56
N ARG A 65 10.79 -14.91 5.75
CA ARG A 65 11.10 -15.14 4.33
C ARG A 65 11.10 -13.85 3.51
N LEU A 66 10.21 -12.90 3.81
CA LEU A 66 10.16 -11.61 3.13
C LEU A 66 11.41 -10.78 3.46
N ALA A 67 11.76 -10.70 4.74
CA ALA A 67 12.97 -10.00 5.21
C ALA A 67 14.25 -10.58 4.59
N ALA A 68 14.37 -11.92 4.51
CA ALA A 68 15.52 -12.60 3.92
C ALA A 68 15.71 -12.33 2.41
N LYS A 69 14.65 -11.91 1.71
CA LYS A 69 14.69 -11.60 0.26
C LYS A 69 15.03 -10.14 -0.04
N GLY A 70 15.17 -9.29 0.97
CA GLY A 70 15.33 -7.85 0.79
C GLY A 70 16.20 -7.19 1.84
N ALA A 71 15.96 -5.91 2.06
CA ALA A 71 16.56 -5.16 3.15
C ALA A 71 15.59 -5.14 4.35
N PHE A 72 16.09 -5.49 5.52
CA PHE A 72 15.35 -5.46 6.77
C PHE A 72 15.90 -4.37 7.68
N PHE A 73 15.02 -3.51 8.19
CA PHE A 73 15.37 -2.42 9.10
C PHE A 73 14.88 -2.76 10.51
N THR A 74 15.75 -2.56 11.50
CA THR A 74 15.45 -2.88 12.90
C THR A 74 14.91 -1.70 13.70
N HIS A 75 14.83 -0.52 13.08
CA HIS A 75 14.33 0.71 13.69
C HIS A 75 13.21 1.27 12.83
N ALA A 76 12.07 1.54 13.45
CA ALA A 76 10.92 2.17 12.81
C ALA A 76 10.62 3.51 13.48
N TYR A 77 10.65 4.59 12.70
CA TYR A 77 10.32 5.93 13.16
C TYR A 77 9.03 6.39 12.49
N CYS A 78 8.11 6.97 13.27
CA CYS A 78 6.91 7.61 12.72
C CYS A 78 7.15 9.12 12.53
N SER A 79 6.48 9.71 11.54
CA SER A 79 6.52 11.17 11.35
C SER A 79 5.68 11.91 12.40
N SER A 80 4.69 11.22 12.98
CA SER A 80 3.84 11.67 14.08
C SER A 80 3.40 10.47 14.93
N PRO A 81 3.30 10.60 16.26
CA PRO A 81 2.78 9.53 17.13
C PRO A 81 1.27 9.30 16.97
N ALA A 82 0.56 10.16 16.22
CA ALA A 82 -0.85 9.98 15.90
C ALA A 82 -1.03 9.35 14.51
N CYS A 83 -1.90 8.34 14.43
CA CYS A 83 -2.16 7.53 13.24
C CYS A 83 -2.53 8.37 12.01
N ASN A 84 -3.50 9.28 12.14
CA ASN A 84 -4.00 10.06 11.00
C ASN A 84 -2.93 11.03 10.45
N PRO A 85 -2.27 11.90 11.25
CA PRO A 85 -1.16 12.71 10.75
C PRO A 85 -0.02 11.91 10.12
N SER A 86 0.32 10.74 10.69
CA SER A 86 1.37 9.86 10.16
C SER A 86 0.98 9.29 8.79
N ARG A 87 -0.26 8.79 8.67
CA ARG A 87 -0.80 8.23 7.42
C ARG A 87 -0.90 9.28 6.31
N VAL A 88 -1.40 10.47 6.63
CA VAL A 88 -1.46 11.58 5.67
C VAL A 88 -0.07 11.97 5.20
N SER A 89 0.91 12.00 6.09
CA SER A 89 2.30 12.29 5.74
C SER A 89 2.89 11.25 4.78
N LEU A 90 2.63 9.97 5.03
CA LEU A 90 3.03 8.87 4.15
C LEU A 90 2.36 8.95 2.77
N LEU A 91 1.05 9.19 2.72
CA LEU A 91 0.27 9.18 1.48
C LEU A 91 0.53 10.38 0.58
N THR A 92 0.78 11.55 1.18
CA THR A 92 0.93 12.82 0.44
C THR A 92 2.38 13.26 0.27
N GLY A 93 3.33 12.62 0.97
CA GLY A 93 4.72 13.06 1.05
C GLY A 93 4.91 14.39 1.81
N THR A 94 3.86 14.92 2.45
CA THR A 94 3.88 16.20 3.16
C THR A 94 4.23 16.00 4.63
N ARG A 95 4.90 16.96 5.27
CA ARG A 95 5.26 16.87 6.70
C ARG A 95 4.05 17.11 7.59
N PRO A 96 3.84 16.36 8.70
CA PRO A 96 2.64 16.52 9.53
C PRO A 96 2.37 17.96 9.96
N HIS A 97 3.41 18.73 10.31
CA HIS A 97 3.27 20.12 10.78
C HIS A 97 2.68 21.08 9.74
N SER A 98 2.81 20.79 8.44
CA SER A 98 2.30 21.64 7.35
C SER A 98 0.96 21.18 6.78
N THR A 99 0.42 20.04 7.24
CA THR A 99 -0.83 19.46 6.69
C THR A 99 -2.10 20.02 7.31
N GLY A 100 -2.01 20.66 8.48
CA GLY A 100 -3.19 21.00 9.29
C GLY A 100 -3.84 19.80 10.00
N ILE A 101 -3.27 18.59 9.89
CA ILE A 101 -3.74 17.36 10.52
C ILE A 101 -2.91 17.07 11.76
N TYR A 102 -3.51 17.32 12.93
CA TYR A 102 -2.83 17.21 14.22
C TYR A 102 -3.40 16.12 15.14
N GLY A 103 -4.48 15.44 14.74
CA GLY A 103 -5.07 14.36 15.52
C GLY A 103 -5.84 13.36 14.69
N ASN A 104 -6.20 12.23 15.32
CA ASN A 104 -6.86 11.11 14.63
C ASN A 104 -8.24 11.47 14.08
N LYS A 105 -8.94 12.43 14.69
CA LYS A 105 -10.27 12.89 14.28
C LYS A 105 -10.27 13.99 13.23
N SER A 106 -9.10 14.43 12.76
CA SER A 106 -9.00 15.50 11.77
C SER A 106 -9.44 15.00 10.39
N ASP A 107 -10.32 15.76 9.72
CA ASP A 107 -10.70 15.47 8.34
C ASP A 107 -9.61 15.98 7.38
N TRP A 108 -8.85 15.04 6.84
CA TRP A 108 -7.73 15.32 5.95
C TRP A 108 -8.14 15.70 4.54
N ARG A 109 -9.30 15.25 4.05
CA ARG A 109 -9.82 15.68 2.73
C ARG A 109 -10.15 17.17 2.76
N ARG A 110 -10.69 17.64 3.88
CA ARG A 110 -10.96 19.07 4.08
C ARG A 110 -9.67 19.90 4.23
N ALA A 111 -8.67 19.38 4.93
CA ALA A 111 -7.43 20.13 5.16
C ALA A 111 -6.50 20.17 3.93
N LEU A 112 -6.59 19.15 3.06
CA LEU A 112 -5.77 18.98 1.86
C LEU A 112 -6.65 18.69 0.64
N PRO A 113 -7.47 19.66 0.18
CA PRO A 113 -8.42 19.43 -0.91
C PRO A 113 -7.74 19.16 -2.27
N ASP A 114 -6.52 19.66 -2.46
CA ASP A 114 -5.75 19.52 -3.70
C ASP A 114 -4.70 18.40 -3.64
N ALA A 115 -4.70 17.57 -2.59
CA ALA A 115 -3.77 16.45 -2.53
C ALA A 115 -4.15 15.41 -3.57
N GLU A 116 -3.27 15.16 -4.54
CA GLU A 116 -3.38 14.10 -5.57
C GLU A 116 -3.69 12.70 -5.00
N ALA A 117 -3.49 12.50 -3.69
CA ALA A 117 -3.83 11.29 -2.98
C ALA A 117 -5.34 11.15 -2.65
N THR A 118 -6.25 11.94 -3.22
CA THR A 118 -7.70 11.83 -2.95
C THR A 118 -8.43 10.83 -3.84
N ASP A 119 -7.91 10.52 -5.03
CA ASP A 119 -8.47 9.49 -5.92
C ASP A 119 -7.90 8.11 -5.56
N PHE A 120 -8.38 7.53 -4.44
CA PHE A 120 -8.06 6.15 -4.16
C PHE A 120 -8.84 5.24 -5.11
N PRO A 121 -8.20 4.20 -5.67
CA PRO A 121 -8.96 3.11 -6.26
C PRO A 121 -9.89 2.49 -5.20
N LEU A 122 -10.91 1.78 -5.65
CA LEU A 122 -11.79 1.02 -4.76
C LEU A 122 -10.99 0.22 -3.72
N ALA A 123 -11.48 0.21 -2.49
CA ALA A 123 -10.91 -0.60 -1.43
C ALA A 123 -11.62 -1.96 -1.38
N LEU A 124 -10.85 -3.04 -1.44
CA LEU A 124 -11.32 -4.39 -1.09
C LEU A 124 -10.87 -4.68 0.34
N MET A 125 -11.82 -5.06 1.19
CA MET A 125 -11.57 -5.44 2.57
C MET A 125 -12.05 -6.87 2.78
N THR A 126 -11.30 -7.64 3.58
CA THR A 126 -11.67 -9.00 3.97
C THR A 126 -11.66 -9.09 5.48
N TYR A 127 -12.69 -9.71 6.06
CA TYR A 127 -12.77 -9.96 7.49
C TYR A 127 -13.14 -11.42 7.74
N MET A 128 -12.21 -12.19 8.31
CA MET A 128 -12.28 -13.65 8.36
C MET A 128 -12.45 -14.29 6.97
N ALA A 129 -12.43 -15.62 6.92
CA ALA A 129 -12.59 -16.35 5.68
C ALA A 129 -13.98 -16.13 5.07
N GLY A 130 -14.02 -15.73 3.79
CA GLY A 130 -15.25 -15.67 3.00
C GLY A 130 -16.09 -14.39 3.12
N ASN A 131 -15.74 -13.45 4.00
CA ASN A 131 -16.45 -12.16 4.07
C ASN A 131 -15.62 -11.05 3.41
N HIS A 132 -16.26 -10.29 2.53
CA HIS A 132 -15.61 -9.21 1.81
C HIS A 132 -16.47 -7.96 1.78
N ALA A 133 -15.81 -6.82 1.72
CA ALA A 133 -16.45 -5.56 1.41
C ALA A 133 -15.68 -4.84 0.30
N VAL A 134 -16.42 -4.20 -0.60
CA VAL A 134 -15.88 -3.31 -1.64
C VAL A 134 -16.39 -1.92 -1.35
N ARG A 135 -15.48 -0.95 -1.26
CA ARG A 135 -15.82 0.46 -1.01
C ARG A 135 -15.26 1.37 -2.11
N THR A 136 -16.14 2.20 -2.63
CA THR A 136 -15.82 3.35 -3.48
C THR A 136 -16.11 4.63 -2.69
N ASP A 137 -15.98 5.81 -3.31
CA ASP A 137 -16.38 7.06 -2.65
C ASP A 137 -17.88 7.14 -2.35
N ARG A 138 -18.71 6.51 -3.19
CA ARG A 138 -20.16 6.53 -3.06
C ARG A 138 -20.73 5.28 -2.40
N TRP A 139 -20.24 4.11 -2.79
CA TRP A 139 -20.88 2.84 -2.46
C TRP A 139 -20.01 2.01 -1.54
N ARG A 140 -20.65 1.31 -0.61
CA ARG A 140 -20.07 0.15 0.06
C ARG A 140 -20.97 -1.06 -0.12
N TYR A 141 -20.42 -2.11 -0.69
CA TYR A 141 -21.04 -3.42 -0.80
C TYR A 141 -20.34 -4.39 0.15
N ILE A 142 -21.10 -5.23 0.86
CA ILE A 142 -20.58 -6.27 1.75
C ILE A 142 -21.23 -7.59 1.35
N GLN A 143 -20.41 -8.62 1.23
CA GLN A 143 -20.84 -10.01 1.05
C GLN A 143 -20.33 -10.83 2.23
N TYR A 144 -21.25 -11.52 2.90
CA TYR A 144 -20.93 -12.44 3.98
C TYR A 144 -20.84 -13.88 3.49
N VAL A 145 -20.13 -14.71 4.26
CA VAL A 145 -19.93 -16.13 3.97
C VAL A 145 -21.23 -16.94 3.99
N ASP A 146 -22.24 -16.50 4.73
CA ASP A 146 -23.57 -17.12 4.80
C ASP A 146 -24.48 -16.77 3.60
N GLY A 147 -23.99 -15.91 2.69
CA GLY A 147 -24.70 -15.45 1.51
C GLY A 147 -25.52 -14.19 1.71
N THR A 148 -25.58 -13.63 2.93
CA THR A 148 -26.21 -12.33 3.16
C THR A 148 -25.38 -11.20 2.55
N GLU A 149 -26.07 -10.11 2.16
CA GLU A 149 -25.48 -8.99 1.44
C GLU A 149 -25.94 -7.65 2.04
N GLU A 150 -25.05 -6.66 2.02
CA GLU A 150 -25.37 -5.28 2.36
C GLU A 150 -24.89 -4.32 1.28
N LEU A 151 -25.66 -3.25 1.02
CA LEU A 151 -25.30 -2.19 0.09
C LEU A 151 -25.71 -0.84 0.66
N TYR A 152 -24.77 0.11 0.72
CA TYR A 152 -24.99 1.46 1.25
C TYR A 152 -24.54 2.55 0.27
N ASP A 153 -25.33 3.62 0.16
CA ASP A 153 -25.03 4.83 -0.62
C ASP A 153 -24.60 5.98 0.31
N HIS A 154 -23.30 6.22 0.44
CA HIS A 154 -22.74 7.26 1.31
C HIS A 154 -23.04 8.68 0.87
N THR A 155 -23.60 8.90 -0.33
CA THR A 155 -24.01 10.25 -0.73
C THR A 155 -25.28 10.71 -0.02
N VAL A 156 -26.07 9.77 0.49
CA VAL A 156 -27.36 10.03 1.16
C VAL A 156 -27.46 9.37 2.53
N ASP A 157 -26.64 8.34 2.79
CA ASP A 157 -26.60 7.57 4.03
C ASP A 157 -25.15 7.44 4.53
N GLU A 158 -24.59 8.54 5.02
CA GLU A 158 -23.21 8.61 5.54
C GLU A 158 -22.95 7.59 6.67
N ASN A 159 -23.99 7.27 7.45
CA ASN A 159 -23.88 6.40 8.62
C ASN A 159 -24.31 4.95 8.36
N GLU A 160 -24.61 4.58 7.12
CA GLU A 160 -24.95 3.20 6.71
C GLU A 160 -26.14 2.62 7.51
N TRP A 161 -27.23 3.39 7.67
CA TRP A 161 -28.43 2.96 8.38
C TRP A 161 -29.43 2.17 7.52
N GLU A 162 -29.41 2.35 6.21
CA GLU A 162 -30.37 1.73 5.29
C GLU A 162 -29.67 0.73 4.35
N ASN A 163 -29.91 -0.56 4.56
CA ASN A 163 -29.39 -1.60 3.67
C ASN A 163 -30.24 -1.67 2.37
N LEU A 164 -29.61 -1.38 1.24
CA LEU A 164 -30.21 -1.35 -0.10
C LEU A 164 -30.00 -2.66 -0.90
N ALA A 165 -29.43 -3.71 -0.31
CA ALA A 165 -29.02 -4.92 -1.05
C ALA A 165 -30.18 -5.68 -1.73
N GLU A 166 -31.39 -5.61 -1.17
CA GLU A 166 -32.60 -6.26 -1.67
C GLU A 166 -33.43 -5.35 -2.60
N ASP A 167 -32.97 -4.11 -2.84
CA ASP A 167 -33.67 -3.16 -3.69
C ASP A 167 -33.24 -3.32 -5.15
N GLU A 168 -34.17 -3.80 -5.98
CA GLU A 168 -33.99 -4.03 -7.42
C GLU A 168 -33.50 -2.81 -8.19
N ARG A 169 -33.74 -1.59 -7.69
CA ARG A 169 -33.24 -0.36 -8.31
C ARG A 169 -31.70 -0.31 -8.36
N TYR A 170 -31.03 -0.98 -7.41
CA TYR A 170 -29.58 -0.98 -7.27
C TYR A 170 -28.93 -2.31 -7.64
N ALA A 171 -29.68 -3.26 -8.20
CA ALA A 171 -29.15 -4.57 -8.60
C ALA A 171 -27.94 -4.47 -9.55
N GLY A 172 -27.94 -3.50 -10.47
CA GLY A 172 -26.80 -3.25 -11.37
C GLY A 172 -25.53 -2.80 -10.64
N VAL A 173 -25.67 -1.91 -9.65
CA VAL A 173 -24.55 -1.43 -8.82
C VAL A 173 -23.99 -2.58 -7.98
N LYS A 174 -24.86 -3.38 -7.36
CA LYS A 174 -24.46 -4.57 -6.60
C LYS A 174 -23.67 -5.55 -7.48
N ALA A 175 -24.17 -5.83 -8.68
CA ALA A 175 -23.53 -6.74 -9.62
C ALA A 175 -22.15 -6.24 -10.07
N GLU A 176 -22.00 -4.94 -10.34
CA GLU A 176 -20.72 -4.31 -10.67
C GLU A 176 -19.71 -4.46 -9.53
N LEU A 177 -20.08 -4.04 -8.31
CA LEU A 177 -19.18 -4.08 -7.15
C LEU A 177 -18.73 -5.51 -6.81
N LYS A 178 -19.64 -6.48 -6.99
CA LYS A 178 -19.35 -7.90 -6.78
C LYS A 178 -18.25 -8.44 -7.70
N THR A 179 -18.01 -7.84 -8.86
CA THR A 179 -16.91 -8.24 -9.76
C THR A 179 -15.52 -8.04 -9.16
N HIS A 180 -15.39 -7.18 -8.14
CA HIS A 180 -14.13 -6.92 -7.44
C HIS A 180 -13.88 -7.91 -6.29
N ILE A 181 -14.87 -8.72 -5.91
CA ILE A 181 -14.70 -9.77 -4.90
C ILE A 181 -14.00 -10.97 -5.55
N PRO A 182 -12.98 -11.56 -4.89
CA PRO A 182 -12.33 -12.77 -5.38
C PRO A 182 -13.34 -13.90 -5.60
N ALA A 183 -13.35 -14.46 -6.81
CA ALA A 183 -14.17 -15.64 -7.12
C ALA A 183 -13.74 -16.89 -6.32
N THR A 184 -12.53 -16.89 -5.79
CA THR A 184 -12.00 -17.98 -4.96
C THR A 184 -11.25 -17.38 -3.78
N ASN A 185 -11.67 -17.78 -2.59
CA ASN A 185 -10.99 -17.42 -1.35
C ASN A 185 -9.77 -18.31 -1.12
N ALA A 186 -8.72 -17.74 -0.55
CA ALA A 186 -7.61 -18.54 -0.04
C ALA A 186 -8.12 -19.43 1.10
N ALA A 187 -7.63 -20.66 1.16
CA ALA A 187 -7.92 -21.55 2.29
C ALA A 187 -7.30 -20.97 3.57
N ASP A 188 -7.91 -21.26 4.71
CA ASP A 188 -7.30 -20.98 6.00
C ASP A 188 -5.97 -21.72 6.14
N VAL A 189 -5.06 -21.10 6.90
CA VAL A 189 -3.74 -21.63 7.18
C VAL A 189 -3.91 -22.85 8.10
N ALA A 190 -3.70 -24.04 7.54
CA ALA A 190 -4.04 -25.32 8.19
C ALA A 190 -3.33 -25.58 9.52
N ASP A 191 -2.21 -24.92 9.78
CA ASP A 191 -1.39 -24.99 10.99
C ASP A 191 -1.59 -23.80 11.94
N MET A 192 -2.65 -22.99 11.75
CA MET A 192 -3.05 -22.01 12.76
C MET A 192 -3.55 -22.72 14.03
N GLU A 193 -2.64 -23.03 14.94
CA GLU A 193 -2.99 -23.27 16.32
C GLU A 193 -3.62 -21.99 16.88
N GLN A 194 -4.86 -22.07 17.37
CA GLN A 194 -5.39 -20.94 18.11
C GLN A 194 -4.49 -20.72 19.32
N PRO A 195 -3.99 -19.49 19.55
CA PRO A 195 -3.23 -19.24 20.76
C PRO A 195 -4.11 -19.63 21.95
N PRO A 196 -3.54 -20.26 23.00
CA PRO A 196 -4.29 -20.55 24.20
C PRO A 196 -4.98 -19.27 24.64
N GLN A 197 -6.26 -19.37 25.00
CA GLN A 197 -7.06 -18.23 25.44
C GLN A 197 -6.53 -17.79 26.82
N VAL A 198 -5.50 -16.95 26.81
CA VAL A 198 -4.92 -16.36 28.02
C VAL A 198 -5.88 -15.29 28.51
N LYS A 199 -6.32 -15.38 29.77
CA LYS A 199 -7.19 -14.34 30.35
C LYS A 199 -6.40 -13.03 30.37
N SER A 200 -7.02 -11.93 29.94
CA SER A 200 -6.38 -10.60 29.87
C SER A 200 -5.71 -10.13 31.17
N THR A 201 -6.11 -10.71 32.30
CA THR A 201 -5.51 -10.52 33.64
C THR A 201 -4.06 -11.00 33.73
N GLU A 202 -3.68 -12.04 32.97
CA GLU A 202 -2.32 -12.62 33.02
C GLU A 202 -1.31 -11.79 32.20
N TYR A 203 -1.76 -11.09 31.16
CA TYR A 203 -0.92 -10.19 30.35
C TYR A 203 -0.38 -8.99 31.15
N LYS A 204 -1.16 -8.47 32.11
CA LYS A 204 -0.76 -7.32 32.94
C LYS A 204 0.30 -7.66 33.97
N ALA A 205 0.35 -8.91 34.44
CA ALA A 205 1.34 -9.33 35.43
C ALA A 205 2.76 -9.31 34.84
N ALA A 206 2.94 -9.77 33.61
CA ALA A 206 4.24 -9.82 32.94
C ALA A 206 4.78 -8.44 32.49
N ALA A 207 3.90 -7.46 32.26
CA ALA A 207 4.29 -6.11 31.83
C ALA A 207 4.79 -5.22 32.99
N THR A 208 4.58 -5.63 34.24
CA THR A 208 4.96 -4.83 35.43
C THR A 208 6.39 -5.15 35.91
N GLU A 209 7.07 -6.13 35.31
CA GLU A 209 8.41 -6.58 35.68
C GLU A 209 9.52 -6.10 34.70
N ARG A 210 9.25 -5.12 33.83
CA ARG A 210 10.25 -4.50 32.94
C ARG A 210 10.48 -3.03 33.24
#